data_AF-A0A536B059-F1
#
_entry.id   AF-A0A536B059-F1
#
_cell.length_a   1.000
_cell.length_b   1.000
_cell.length_c   1.000
_cell.angle_alpha   90.00
_cell.angle_beta   90.00
_cell.angle_gamma   90.00
#
_symmetry.space_group_name_H-M   'P 1'
#
loop_
_entity.id
_entity.type
_entity.pdbx_description
1 polymer ?
#
loop_
_entity_poly.entity_id
_entity_poly.type
_entity_poly.pdbx_seq_one_letter_code
_entity_poly.pdbx_strand_id
1 'polypeptide(L)'
;MRAEHRVVDEHAPFVDQERGDLGHIWTAIIHDVKTRLLAADSPGAVEEAAAALARGELVAFPTDTVYGLSAGQEHVRKLYGAKDRPKEKRIPVLLSDIGNLEASAIVTPIARALARRFWPGPLTIV
;
A
#
# COMPACT_ATOMS: atom_id res chain seq x y z
N MET A 1 19.84 9.90 -24.91
CA MET A 1 18.54 9.96 -25.61
C MET A 1 17.49 10.14 -24.53
N ARG A 2 16.88 11.33 -24.43
CA ARG A 2 15.99 11.69 -23.31
C ARG A 2 14.67 10.92 -23.44
N ALA A 3 14.31 10.12 -22.44
CA ALA A 3 12.99 9.52 -22.34
C ALA A 3 12.03 10.58 -21.78
N GLU A 4 11.13 11.05 -22.63
CA GLU A 4 10.04 11.95 -22.27
C GLU A 4 9.06 11.20 -21.36
N HIS A 5 8.86 11.70 -20.14
CA HIS A 5 7.83 11.23 -19.22
C HIS A 5 6.46 11.53 -19.83
N ARG A 6 5.80 10.49 -20.35
CA ARG A 6 4.42 10.57 -20.81
C ARG A 6 3.50 10.37 -19.61
N VAL A 7 2.92 11.45 -19.12
CA VAL A 7 1.76 11.40 -18.22
C VAL A 7 0.61 10.84 -19.04
N VAL A 8 0.19 9.61 -18.72
CA VAL A 8 -0.99 8.99 -19.31
C VAL A 8 -2.15 9.28 -18.38
N ASP A 9 -3.08 10.10 -18.84
CA ASP A 9 -4.26 10.52 -18.10
C ASP A 9 -5.40 9.55 -18.42
N GLU A 10 -5.56 8.50 -17.60
CA GLU A 10 -6.66 7.53 -17.72
C GLU A 10 -7.63 7.68 -16.54
N HIS A 11 -8.53 8.65 -16.68
CA HIS A 11 -9.61 8.91 -15.75
C HIS A 11 -10.72 7.84 -15.83
N ALA A 12 -10.78 6.95 -14.85
CA ALA A 12 -12.01 6.28 -14.45
C ALA A 12 -12.19 6.44 -12.93
N PRO A 13 -13.34 6.97 -12.44
CA PRO A 13 -13.51 7.28 -11.03
C PRO A 13 -13.67 6.02 -10.17
N PHE A 14 -12.96 5.99 -9.04
CA PHE A 14 -13.18 5.05 -7.94
C PHE A 14 -14.44 5.47 -7.16
N VAL A 15 -15.42 4.56 -7.06
CA VAL A 15 -16.69 4.79 -6.34
C VAL A 15 -16.62 4.08 -4.99
N ASP A 16 -16.66 4.85 -3.90
CA ASP A 16 -16.71 4.37 -2.52
C ASP A 16 -18.16 3.97 -2.15
N GLN A 17 -18.40 2.74 -1.71
CA GLN A 17 -19.74 2.23 -1.40
C GLN A 17 -20.01 2.21 0.12
N GLU A 18 -20.14 3.39 0.74
CA GLU A 18 -20.75 3.45 2.07
C GLU A 18 -22.29 3.48 1.97
N ARG A 19 -22.91 2.45 2.54
CA ARG A 19 -24.36 2.25 2.59
C ARG A 19 -25.00 3.22 3.60
N GLY A 20 -25.37 4.41 3.14
CA GLY A 20 -26.14 5.41 3.88
C GLY A 20 -27.61 5.43 3.48
N ASP A 21 -28.50 5.26 4.46
CA ASP A 21 -29.96 5.20 4.34
C ASP A 21 -30.57 6.60 4.19
N LEU A 22 -30.40 7.29 3.06
CA LEU A 22 -31.17 8.49 2.68
C LEU A 22 -31.24 8.65 1.16
N GLY A 23 -32.46 8.80 0.63
CA GLY A 23 -32.77 8.84 -0.80
C GLY A 23 -32.06 9.95 -1.59
N HIS A 24 -31.52 9.53 -2.74
CA HIS A 24 -31.45 10.28 -4.01
C HIS A 24 -30.65 11.60 -4.08
N ILE A 25 -29.51 11.73 -3.41
CA ILE A 25 -28.45 12.66 -3.85
C ILE A 25 -27.07 12.03 -3.58
N TRP A 26 -26.40 11.55 -4.63
CA TRP A 26 -25.01 11.08 -4.53
C TRP A 26 -24.08 12.28 -4.75
N THR A 27 -23.46 12.78 -3.68
CA THR A 27 -22.28 13.66 -3.83
C THR A 27 -21.08 12.76 -4.11
N ALA A 28 -20.79 12.51 -5.39
CA ALA A 28 -19.54 11.87 -5.77
C ALA A 28 -18.39 12.85 -5.47
N ILE A 29 -17.61 12.59 -4.43
CA ILE A 29 -16.34 13.29 -4.24
C ILE A 29 -15.34 12.68 -5.24
N ILE A 30 -15.32 13.23 -6.45
CA ILE A 30 -14.29 12.93 -7.45
C ILE A 30 -13.02 13.60 -6.97
N HIS A 31 -12.13 12.82 -6.35
CA HIS A 31 -10.77 13.29 -6.11
C HIS A 31 -10.01 13.20 -7.43
N ASP A 32 -9.53 14.33 -7.95
CA ASP A 32 -8.52 14.37 -9.01
C ASP A 32 -7.23 13.76 -8.42
N VAL A 33 -7.04 12.45 -8.58
CA VAL A 33 -5.85 11.76 -8.09
C VAL A 33 -4.78 11.80 -9.17
N LYS A 34 -3.75 12.64 -8.96
CA LYS A 34 -2.56 12.65 -9.81
C LYS A 34 -1.61 11.54 -9.39
N THR A 35 -1.38 10.58 -10.29
CA THR A 35 -0.44 9.47 -10.06
C THR A 35 0.87 9.72 -10.81
N ARG A 36 1.99 9.63 -10.10
CA ARG A 36 3.33 9.63 -10.68
C ARG A 36 3.73 8.19 -11.01
N LEU A 37 4.09 7.93 -12.26
CA LEU A 37 4.57 6.62 -12.69
C LEU A 37 6.11 6.63 -12.74
N LEU A 38 6.72 5.65 -12.07
CA LEU A 38 8.15 5.40 -12.09
C LEU A 38 8.38 3.98 -12.60
N ALA A 39 9.37 3.79 -13.48
CA ALA A 39 9.81 2.45 -13.82
C ALA A 39 10.48 1.83 -12.59
N ALA A 40 10.03 0.63 -12.18
CA ALA A 40 10.47 0.00 -10.94
C ALA A 40 11.99 -0.29 -10.90
N ASP A 41 12.61 -0.44 -12.07
CA ASP A 41 14.04 -0.66 -12.27
C ASP A 41 14.84 0.64 -12.50
N SER A 42 14.17 1.81 -12.52
CA SER A 42 14.87 3.07 -12.68
C SER A 42 15.70 3.43 -11.42
N PRO A 43 16.94 3.93 -11.60
CA PRO A 43 17.74 4.39 -10.47
C PRO A 43 16.98 5.45 -9.66
N GLY A 44 16.91 5.28 -8.34
CA GLY A 44 16.20 6.23 -7.47
C GLY A 44 14.71 5.92 -7.25
N ALA A 45 14.12 4.93 -7.94
CA ALA A 45 12.69 4.64 -7.82
C ALA A 45 12.30 4.19 -6.41
N VAL A 46 13.14 3.38 -5.77
CA VAL A 46 12.90 2.87 -4.40
C VAL A 46 13.02 4.01 -3.39
N GLU A 47 14.01 4.89 -3.56
CA GLU A 47 14.23 6.06 -2.71
C GLU A 47 13.08 7.06 -2.82
N GLU A 48 12.61 7.31 -4.05
CA GLU A 48 11.45 8.18 -4.27
C GLU A 48 10.17 7.57 -3.68
N ALA A 49 9.96 6.26 -3.84
CA ALA A 49 8.84 5.55 -3.23
C ALA A 49 8.88 5.63 -1.69
N ALA A 50 10.06 5.42 -1.08
CA ALA A 50 10.24 5.56 0.36
C ALA A 50 9.97 6.99 0.83
N ALA A 51 10.45 8.00 0.09
CA ALA A 51 10.20 9.40 0.37
C ALA A 51 8.71 9.75 0.25
N ALA A 52 8.02 9.22 -0.76
CA ALA A 52 6.57 9.40 -0.94
C ALA A 52 5.79 8.81 0.26
N LEU A 53 6.13 7.60 0.71
CA LEU A 53 5.54 6.99 1.91
C LEU A 53 5.78 7.84 3.16
N ALA A 54 6.98 8.41 3.32
CA ALA A 54 7.32 9.30 4.43
C ALA A 54 6.54 10.63 4.39
N ARG A 55 6.24 11.15 3.19
CA ARG A 55 5.34 12.31 2.99
C ARG A 55 3.85 11.95 3.16
N GLY A 56 3.53 10.69 3.42
CA GLY A 56 2.17 10.20 3.59
C GLY A 56 1.40 10.04 2.29
N GLU A 57 2.09 9.90 1.17
CA GLU A 57 1.53 9.47 -0.10
C GLU A 57 1.33 7.94 -0.10
N LEU A 58 0.48 7.45 -1.00
CA LEU A 58 0.31 6.01 -1.23
C LEU A 58 1.26 5.56 -2.35
N VAL A 59 1.82 4.37 -2.21
CA VAL A 59 2.67 3.77 -3.24
C VAL A 59 2.08 2.45 -3.70
N ALA A 60 1.85 2.33 -5.00
CA ALA A 60 1.60 1.06 -5.65
C ALA A 60 2.92 0.50 -6.22
N PHE A 61 3.22 -0.77 -5.98
CA PHE A 61 4.46 -1.40 -6.44
C PHE A 61 4.22 -2.85 -6.91
N PRO A 62 4.98 -3.33 -7.90
CA PRO A 62 4.82 -4.70 -8.38
C PRO A 62 5.30 -5.72 -7.33
N THR A 63 4.65 -6.87 -7.29
CA THR A 63 5.16 -8.08 -6.63
C THR A 63 5.16 -9.25 -7.61
N ASP A 64 5.54 -10.44 -7.16
CA ASP A 64 5.50 -11.67 -7.95
C ASP A 64 4.09 -12.15 -8.30
N THR A 65 3.08 -11.71 -7.56
CA THR A 65 1.69 -12.19 -7.69
C THR A 65 0.72 -11.09 -8.11
N VAL A 66 0.68 -9.99 -7.36
CA VAL A 66 -0.23 -8.85 -7.59
C VAL A 66 0.44 -7.53 -7.23
N TYR A 67 -0.11 -6.41 -7.67
CA TYR A 67 0.38 -5.11 -7.18
C TYR A 67 0.07 -4.94 -5.69
N GLY A 68 1.08 -4.52 -4.93
CA GLY A 68 0.93 -4.04 -3.57
C GLY A 68 0.51 -2.58 -3.57
N LEU A 69 -0.36 -2.18 -2.64
CA LEU A 69 -0.63 -0.78 -2.31
C LEU A 69 -0.26 -0.57 -0.85
N SER A 70 0.62 0.40 -0.58
CA SER A 70 1.16 0.67 0.75
C SER A 70 1.01 2.13 1.17
N ALA A 71 1.11 2.33 2.48
CA ALA A 71 1.20 3.63 3.11
C ALA A 71 2.29 3.57 4.19
N GLY A 72 2.89 4.71 4.51
CA GLY A 72 3.69 4.83 5.73
C GLY A 72 2.83 4.54 6.98
N GLN A 73 3.47 4.04 8.04
CA GLN A 73 2.79 3.62 9.28
C GLN A 73 1.82 4.67 9.83
N GLU A 74 2.26 5.94 9.89
CA GLU A 74 1.47 7.07 10.38
C GLU A 74 0.28 7.44 9.47
N HIS A 75 0.28 6.95 8.23
CA HIS A 75 -0.67 7.31 7.17
C HIS A 75 -1.56 6.14 6.75
N VAL A 76 -1.60 5.05 7.52
CA VAL A 76 -2.36 3.82 7.19
C VAL A 76 -3.85 4.07 6.94
N ARG A 77 -4.45 5.11 7.52
CA ARG A 77 -5.86 5.48 7.27
C ARG A 77 -6.13 5.77 5.79
N LYS A 78 -5.18 6.37 5.07
CA LYS A 78 -5.32 6.61 3.62
C LYS A 78 -5.39 5.30 2.84
N LEU A 79 -4.64 4.28 3.28
CA LEU A 79 -4.67 2.95 2.65
C LEU A 79 -6.00 2.24 2.85
N TYR A 80 -6.62 2.36 4.04
CA TYR A 80 -7.96 1.82 4.27
C TYR A 80 -9.01 2.50 3.38
N GLY A 81 -8.99 3.83 3.31
CA GLY A 81 -9.91 4.59 2.45
C GLY A 81 -9.74 4.26 0.96
N ALA A 82 -8.49 4.18 0.48
CA ALA A 82 -8.21 3.84 -0.93
C ALA A 82 -8.62 2.43 -1.32
N LYS A 83 -8.77 1.50 -0.36
CA LYS A 83 -9.15 0.11 -0.62
C LYS A 83 -10.63 -0.17 -0.34
N ASP A 84 -11.40 0.84 0.08
CA ASP A 84 -12.75 0.67 0.65
C ASP A 84 -12.78 -0.52 1.61
N ARG A 85 -11.82 -0.54 2.54
CA ARG A 85 -11.58 -1.68 3.42
C ARG A 85 -12.15 -1.38 4.80
N PRO A 86 -13.07 -2.22 5.33
CA PRO A 86 -13.51 -2.11 6.71
C PRO A 86 -12.31 -2.16 7.67
N LYS A 87 -12.31 -1.29 8.69
CA LYS A 87 -11.17 -1.12 9.61
C LYS A 87 -10.86 -2.39 10.42
N GLU A 88 -11.85 -3.26 10.58
CA GLU A 88 -11.74 -4.55 11.26
C GLU A 88 -10.88 -5.54 10.46
N LYS A 89 -10.83 -5.38 9.13
CA LYS A 89 -10.02 -6.22 8.25
C LYS A 89 -8.58 -5.71 8.22
N ARG A 90 -7.76 -6.20 9.15
CA ARG A 90 -6.34 -5.80 9.25
C ARG A 90 -5.57 -5.94 7.94
N ILE A 91 -4.61 -5.04 7.74
CA ILE A 91 -3.69 -5.02 6.60
C ILE A 91 -2.36 -5.61 7.06
N PRO A 92 -1.70 -6.46 6.25
CA PRO A 92 -0.36 -6.97 6.57
C PRO A 92 0.66 -5.84 6.73
N VAL A 93 1.58 -6.02 7.68
CA VAL A 93 2.74 -5.14 7.85
C VAL A 93 3.92 -5.77 7.13
N LEU A 94 4.58 -5.01 6.26
CA LEU A 94 5.81 -5.46 5.59
C LEU A 94 7.00 -5.08 6.47
N LEU A 95 7.83 -6.06 6.79
CA LEU A 95 9.06 -5.88 7.57
C LEU A 95 10.25 -5.98 6.63
N SER A 96 11.21 -5.05 6.76
CA SER A 96 12.48 -5.09 6.02
C SER A 96 13.36 -6.27 6.42
N ASP A 97 13.26 -6.68 7.67
CA ASP A 97 14.09 -7.71 8.28
C ASP A 97 13.39 -8.33 9.50
N ILE A 98 13.87 -9.51 9.89
CA ILE A 98 13.33 -10.25 11.03
C ILE A 98 13.65 -9.57 12.38
N GLY A 99 14.66 -8.72 12.46
CA GLY A 99 14.99 -7.98 13.68
C GLY A 99 13.90 -7.01 14.12
N ASN A 100 13.03 -6.60 13.19
CA ASN A 100 11.86 -5.75 13.48
C ASN A 100 10.63 -6.54 13.95
N LEU A 101 10.69 -7.87 14.00
CA LEU A 101 9.52 -8.71 14.29
C LEU A 101 8.98 -8.47 15.72
N GLU A 102 9.86 -8.46 16.72
CA GLU A 102 9.50 -8.22 18.12
C GLU A 102 8.94 -6.82 18.37
N ALA A 103 9.38 -5.82 17.60
CA ALA A 103 8.84 -4.47 17.67
C ALA A 103 7.45 -4.35 17.04
N SER A 104 7.07 -5.32 16.19
CA SER A 104 5.87 -5.24 15.35
C SER A 104 4.71 -6.12 15.83
N ALA A 105 4.98 -7.13 16.67
CA ALA A 105 3.97 -8.07 17.14
C ALA A 105 4.36 -8.75 18.46
N ILE A 106 3.39 -9.38 19.12
CA ILE A 106 3.67 -10.35 20.19
C ILE A 106 4.06 -11.69 19.53
N VAL A 107 5.30 -12.12 19.72
CA VAL A 107 5.90 -13.22 18.95
C VAL A 107 6.02 -14.49 19.78
N THR A 108 5.34 -15.56 19.35
CA THR A 108 5.51 -16.89 19.95
C THR A 108 6.81 -17.56 19.47
N PRO A 109 7.37 -18.53 20.21
CA PRO A 109 8.54 -19.29 19.76
C PRO A 109 8.36 -19.97 18.40
N ILE A 110 7.14 -20.46 18.12
CA ILE A 110 6.79 -21.10 16.84
C ILE A 110 6.79 -20.07 15.71
N ALA A 111 6.12 -18.91 15.90
CA ALA A 111 6.11 -17.84 14.92
C ALA A 111 7.52 -17.38 14.56
N ARG A 112 8.39 -17.23 15.57
CA ARG A 112 9.80 -16.88 15.37
C ARG A 112 10.56 -17.95 14.58
N ALA A 113 10.33 -19.23 14.86
CA ALA A 113 10.97 -20.32 14.13
C ALA A 113 10.54 -20.35 12.66
N LEU A 114 9.24 -20.14 12.39
CA LEU A 114 8.70 -20.04 11.04
C LEU A 114 9.28 -18.82 10.29
N ALA A 115 9.26 -17.65 10.91
CA ALA A 115 9.84 -16.43 10.33
C ALA A 115 11.30 -16.63 9.96
N ARG A 116 12.14 -17.17 10.85
CA ARG A 116 13.57 -17.44 10.56
C ARG A 116 13.78 -18.40 9.40
N ARG A 117 12.86 -19.34 9.19
CA ARG A 117 13.02 -20.39 8.17
C ARG A 117 12.51 -19.95 6.79
N PHE A 118 11.43 -19.18 6.77
CA PHE A 118 10.66 -18.90 5.55
C PHE A 118 10.72 -17.42 5.14
N TRP A 119 11.28 -16.53 5.94
CA TRP A 119 11.48 -15.13 5.57
C TRP A 119 12.96 -14.83 5.23
N PRO A 120 13.22 -14.03 4.17
CA PRO A 120 12.25 -13.48 3.22
C PRO A 120 11.63 -14.57 2.33
N GLY A 121 10.31 -14.48 2.08
CA GLY A 121 9.57 -15.49 1.32
C GLY A 121 8.05 -15.35 1.43
N PRO A 122 7.28 -16.29 0.86
CA PRO A 122 5.83 -16.15 0.64
C PRO A 122 4.97 -16.42 1.88
N LEU A 123 5.59 -16.65 3.04
CA LEU A 123 4.85 -16.94 4.26
C LEU A 123 4.31 -15.65 4.88
N THR A 124 3.01 -15.62 5.18
CA THR A 124 2.42 -14.61 6.07
C THR A 124 2.10 -15.26 7.42
N ILE A 125 2.40 -14.58 8.52
CA ILE A 125 2.08 -15.02 9.89
C ILE A 125 1.03 -14.08 10.45
N VAL A 126 -0.04 -14.64 11.03
CA VAL A 126 -1.16 -13.93 11.65
C VAL A 126 -1.24 -14.28 13.13
#